data_AF-A0AA43JCL8-F1
#
_entry.id   AF-A0AA43JCL8-F1
#
_cell.length_a   1.000
_cell.length_b   1.000
_cell.length_c   1.000
_cell.angle_alpha   90.00
_cell.angle_beta   90.00
_cell.angle_gamma   90.00
#
_symmetry.space_group_name_H-M   'P 1'
#
loop_
_entity.id
_entity.type
_entity.pdbx_description
1 polymer ?
#
loop_
_entity_poly.entity_id
_entity_poly.type
_entity_poly.pdbx_seq_one_letter_code
_entity_poly.pdbx_strand_id
1 'polypeptide(L)' 'QVELWIAKIERDVIARGVFTSVPDLKRKLMRYIRYYNTQPKPVKWKYFDASRRITPESIVTVH' A
#
# COMPACT_ATOMS: atom_id res chain seq x y z
N GLN A 1 6.05 5.97 -8.17
CA GLN A 1 6.41 7.09 -7.26
C GLN A 1 5.25 7.51 -6.37
N VAL A 2 4.06 7.70 -6.95
CA VAL A 2 2.79 7.90 -6.21
C VAL A 2 2.11 6.57 -5.90
N GLU A 3 2.29 5.54 -6.73
CA GLU A 3 1.58 4.26 -6.57
C GLU A 3 1.97 3.52 -5.29
N LEU A 4 3.26 3.54 -4.90
CA LEU A 4 3.70 2.91 -3.64
C LEU A 4 3.08 3.58 -2.41
N TRP A 5 2.92 4.90 -2.47
CA TRP A 5 2.29 5.66 -1.40
C TRP A 5 0.79 5.37 -1.33
N ILE A 6 0.10 5.27 -2.48
CA ILE A 6 -1.31 4.83 -2.54
C ILE A 6 -1.47 3.39 -2.05
N ALA A 7 -0.60 2.46 -2.47
CA ALA A 7 -0.65 1.07 -2.01
C ALA A 7 -0.45 0.96 -0.49
N LYS A 8 0.31 1.88 0.12
CA LYS A 8 0.44 1.95 1.57
C LYS A 8 -0.86 2.40 2.24
N ILE A 9 -1.49 3.45 1.72
CA ILE A 9 -2.80 3.92 2.22
C ILE A 9 -3.85 2.82 2.08
N GLU A 10 -3.85 2.11 0.96
CA GLU A 10 -4.77 1.00 0.73
C GLU A 10 -4.60 -0.08 1.79
N ARG A 11 -3.37 -0.55 2.04
CA ARG A 11 -3.13 -1.60 3.05
C ARG A 11 -3.42 -1.16 4.48
N ASP A 12 -3.01 0.06 4.85
CA ASP A 12 -3.06 0.51 6.25
C ASP A 12 -4.44 1.06 6.63
N VAL A 13 -5.13 1.69 5.68
CA VAL A 13 -6.39 2.38 5.94
C VAL A 13 -7.58 1.65 5.32
N ILE A 14 -7.51 1.25 4.04
CA ILE A 14 -8.69 0.73 3.32
C ILE A 14 -8.90 -0.76 3.62
N ALA A 15 -7.91 -1.62 3.37
CA ALA A 15 -8.03 -3.07 3.49
C ALA A 15 -8.29 -3.55 4.93
N ARG A 16 -7.92 -2.74 5.94
CA ARG A 16 -8.07 -3.04 7.37
C ARG A 16 -9.11 -2.16 8.07
N GLY A 17 -9.67 -1.19 7.37
CA GLY A 17 -10.55 -0.18 7.95
C GLY A 17 -11.99 -0.63 8.02
N VAL A 18 -12.64 -0.37 9.16
CA VAL A 18 -14.11 -0.38 9.26
C VAL A 18 -14.60 1.05 9.03
N PHE A 19 -15.55 1.23 8.12
CA PHE A 19 -16.12 2.55 7.79
C PHE A 19 -17.63 2.50 7.93
N THR A 20 -18.20 3.46 8.67
CA THR A 20 -19.64 3.53 8.87
C THR A 20 -20.34 4.40 7.84
N SER A 21 -19.57 5.22 7.11
CA SER A 21 -20.07 6.11 6.05
C SER A 21 -18.93 6.64 5.18
N VAL A 22 -19.26 7.23 4.02
CA VAL A 22 -18.29 7.91 3.15
C VAL A 22 -17.60 9.09 3.85
N PRO A 23 -18.29 9.95 4.63
CA PRO A 23 -17.62 10.97 5.44
C PRO A 23 -16.60 10.39 6.45
N ASP A 24 -16.89 9.24 7.07
CA ASP A 24 -15.97 8.58 7.99
C ASP A 24 -14.69 8.10 7.28
N LEU A 25 -14.82 7.53 6.08
CA LEU A 25 -13.69 7.18 5.22
C LEU A 25 -12.83 8.41 4.91
N LYS A 26 -13.44 9.50 4.44
CA LYS A 26 -12.73 10.76 4.13
C LYS A 26 -11.96 11.28 5.35
N ARG A 27 -12.60 11.28 6.52
CA ARG A 27 -11.98 11.75 7.77
C ARG A 27 -10.77 10.89 8.15
N LYS A 28 -10.88 9.57 8.06
CA LYS A 28 -9.79 8.62 8.38
C LYS A 28 -8.62 8.75 7.40
N LEU A 29 -8.89 8.85 6.10
CA LEU A 29 -7.86 9.09 5.07
C LEU A 29 -7.11 10.39 5.33
N MET A 30 -7.82 11.50 5.54
CA MET A 30 -7.18 12.80 5.77
C MET A 30 -6.37 12.83 7.06
N ARG A 31 -6.82 12.15 8.12
CA ARG A 31 -6.03 12.00 9.36
C ARG A 31 -4.72 11.27 9.10
N TYR A 32 -4.76 10.16 8.36
CA TYR A 32 -3.57 9.38 8.02
C TYR A 32 -2.58 10.21 7.20
N ILE A 33 -3.06 10.89 6.15
CA ILE A 33 -2.20 11.73 5.28
C ILE A 33 -1.53 12.85 6.10
N ARG A 34 -2.31 13.58 6.91
CA ARG A 34 -1.76 14.66 7.76
C ARG A 34 -0.70 14.14 8.72
N TYR A 35 -0.95 13.01 9.38
CA TYR A 35 0.01 12.39 10.29
C TYR A 35 1.34 12.10 9.59
N TYR A 36 1.31 11.46 8.41
CA TYR A 36 2.53 11.15 7.67
C TYR A 36 3.23 12.37 7.06
N ASN A 37 2.50 13.46 6.85
CA ASN A 37 3.08 14.73 6.42
C ASN A 37 3.78 15.50 7.55
N THR A 38 3.51 15.21 8.83
CA THR A 38 4.19 15.90 9.95
C THR A 38 5.69 15.60 10.00
N GLN A 39 6.10 14.39 9.60
CA GLN A 39 7.48 13.97 9.49
C GLN A 39 7.63 13.14 8.22
N PRO A 40 7.79 13.79 7.06
CA PRO A 40 7.87 13.08 5.79
C PRO A 40 9.09 12.18 5.81
N LYS A 41 8.87 10.87 5.82
CA LYS A 41 9.95 9.90 5.65
C LYS A 41 10.21 9.76 4.16
N PRO A 42 11.35 10.27 3.64
CA PRO A 42 11.68 10.05 2.24
C PRO A 42 11.78 8.55 2.01
N VAL A 43 11.01 8.05 1.04
CA VAL A 43 11.09 6.66 0.62
C VAL A 43 12.46 6.48 -0.01
N LYS A 44 13.37 5.79 0.68
CA LYS A 44 14.67 5.40 0.10
C LYS A 44 14.39 4.34 -0.96
N TRP A 45 14.52 4.72 -2.22
CA TRP A 45 14.36 3.82 -3.34
C TRP A 45 15.51 2.82 -3.36
N LYS A 46 15.22 1.54 -3.11
CA LYS A 46 16.03 0.45 -3.63
C LYS A 46 15.27 -0.09 -4.83
N TYR A 47 15.80 0.11 -6.03
CA TYR A 47 15.29 -0.57 -7.21
C TYR A 47 15.32 -2.08 -6.90
N PHE A 48 14.13 -2.67 -6.83
CA PHE A 48 14.00 -4.12 -6.70
C PHE A 48 13.68 -4.60 -8.10
N ASP A 49 14.62 -5.33 -8.70
CA ASP A 49 14.42 -5.97 -9.99
C ASP A 49 13.16 -6.85 -9.91
N ALA A 50 12.14 -6.48 -10.70
CA ALA A 50 10.84 -7.15 -10.70
C ALA A 50 10.95 -8.62 -11.11
N SER A 51 12.02 -8.98 -11.83
CA SER A 51 12.38 -10.35 -12.24
C SER A 51 12.81 -11.24 -11.07
N ARG A 52 13.14 -10.64 -9.91
CA ARG A 52 13.50 -11.36 -8.67
C ARG A 52 12.32 -11.52 -7.72
N ARG A 53 11.13 -11.10 -8.13
CA ARG A 53 9.92 -11.40 -7.37
C ARG A 53 9.67 -12.89 -7.51
N ILE A 54 9.46 -13.60 -6.40
CA ILE A 54 8.97 -14.98 -6.42
C ILE A 54 7.66 -14.93 -7.19
N THR A 55 7.67 -15.37 -8.44
CA THR A 55 6.43 -15.61 -9.16
C THR A 55 5.98 -17.01 -8.75
N PRO A 56 4.68 -17.29 -8.71
CA PRO A 56 4.23 -18.67 -8.66
C PRO A 56 4.54 -19.27 -10.04
N GLU A 57 5.81 -19.60 -10.30
CA GLU A 57 6.16 -20.41 -11.47
C GLU A 57 5.42 -21.74 -11.32
N SER A 58 4.34 -21.85 -12.10
CA SER A 58 3.71 -23.08 -12.61
C SER A 58 3.94 -24.34 -11.78
N ILE A 59 2.88 -24.83 -11.14
CA ILE A 59 2.75 -26.25 -10.78
C ILE A 59 3.09 -27.06 -12.04
N VAL A 60 4.30 -27.61 -12.10
CA VAL A 60 4.68 -28.60 -13.10
C VAL A 60 3.97 -29.88 -12.69
N THR A 61 2.77 -30.10 -13.23
CA THR A 61 2.14 -31.42 -13.20
C THR A 61 2.89 -32.29 -14.21
N VAL A 62 3.80 -33.12 -13.72
CA VAL A 62 4.34 -34.25 -14.48
C VAL A 62 3.26 -35.33 -14.54
N HIS A 63 2.74 -35.60 -15.74
CA HIS A 63 2.15 -36.88 -16.11
C HIS A 63 2.47 -37.19 -17.57
#